data_AF-Q83VF2-F1
#
_entry.id   AF-Q83VF2-F1
#
_cell.length_a   1.000
_cell.length_b   1.000
_cell.length_c   1.000
_cell.angle_alpha   90.00
_cell.angle_beta   90.00
_cell.angle_gamma   90.00
#
_symmetry.space_group_name_H-M   'P 1'
#
loop_
_entity.id
_entity.type
_entity.pdbx_description
1 polymer ?
#
loop_
_entity_poly.entity_id
_entity_poly.type
_entity_poly.pdbx_seq_one_letter_code
_entity_poly.pdbx_strand_id
1 'polypeptide(L)'
;MKVLMLGNDPSVKGGITSVISQLLAHDSNSEGIDMKFIPTYVETNNVRKILFFAKALRRINKELKTDKPDVVHMHMSYKGSFTRKVFPT
;
A
#
# COMPACT_ATOMS: atom_id res chain seq x y z
N MET A 1 12.66 -3.71 -14.16
CA MET A 1 11.69 -2.60 -14.00
C MET A 1 11.38 -2.44 -12.53
N LYS A 2 11.40 -1.22 -12.01
CA LYS A 2 11.18 -0.95 -10.57
C LYS A 2 9.76 -0.48 -10.32
N VAL A 3 9.04 -1.20 -9.48
CA VAL A 3 7.63 -0.90 -9.14
C VAL A 3 7.52 -0.61 -7.66
N LEU A 4 7.06 0.60 -7.33
CA LEU A 4 6.73 0.99 -5.96
C LEU A 4 5.23 0.80 -5.73
N MET A 5 4.86 -0.20 -4.95
CA MET A 5 3.47 -0.48 -4.60
C MET A 5 3.10 0.12 -3.24
N LEU A 6 1.99 0.85 -3.20
CA LEU A 6 1.43 1.46 -2.00
C LEU A 6 0.09 0.81 -1.67
N GLY A 7 -0.15 0.48 -0.41
CA GLY A 7 -1.44 -0.13 -0.03
C GLY A 7 -1.65 -0.28 1.46
N ASN A 8 -2.58 -1.17 1.81
CA ASN A 8 -2.90 -1.49 3.19
C ASN A 8 -1.81 -2.36 3.80
N ASP A 9 -1.52 -2.18 5.08
CA ASP A 9 -0.72 -3.14 5.83
C ASP A 9 -1.36 -4.55 5.74
N PRO A 10 -0.59 -5.62 5.50
CA PRO A 10 -1.09 -6.99 5.42
C PRO A 10 -1.89 -7.43 6.66
N SER A 11 -1.68 -6.77 7.81
CA SER A 11 -2.43 -7.04 9.05
C SER A 11 -3.88 -6.57 9.01
N VAL A 12 -4.26 -5.71 8.05
CA VAL A 12 -5.62 -5.15 7.92
C VAL A 12 -6.51 -6.13 7.15
N LYS A 13 -7.63 -6.56 7.74
CA LYS A 13 -8.55 -7.48 7.05
C LYS A 13 -9.36 -6.75 5.96
N GLY A 14 -9.41 -7.34 4.76
CA GLY A 14 -10.24 -6.84 3.66
C GLY A 14 -9.84 -7.40 2.30
N GLY A 15 -10.73 -7.28 1.30
CA GLY A 15 -10.50 -7.83 -0.04
C GLY A 15 -9.23 -7.31 -0.72
N ILE A 16 -8.94 -6.00 -0.59
CA ILE A 16 -7.71 -5.39 -1.13
C ILE A 16 -6.44 -5.97 -0.49
N THR A 17 -6.48 -6.28 0.80
CA THR A 17 -5.32 -6.85 1.49
C THR A 17 -5.02 -8.26 0.98
N SER A 18 -6.06 -9.08 0.74
CA SER A 18 -5.89 -10.41 0.13
C SER A 18 -5.18 -10.31 -1.22
N VAL A 19 -5.57 -9.36 -2.08
CA VAL A 19 -4.94 -9.14 -3.38
C VAL A 19 -3.49 -8.69 -3.24
N ILE A 20 -3.19 -7.78 -2.31
CA ILE A 20 -1.81 -7.33 -2.04
C ILE A 20 -0.95 -8.51 -1.55
N SER A 21 -1.46 -9.33 -0.63
CA SER A 21 -0.73 -10.50 -0.13
C SER A 21 -0.43 -11.52 -1.23
N GLN A 22 -1.35 -11.72 -2.17
CA GLN A 22 -1.14 -12.61 -3.31
C GLN A 22 -0.10 -12.05 -4.30
N LEU A 23 -0.12 -10.74 -4.55
CA LEU A 23 0.90 -10.05 -5.37
C LEU A 23 2.29 -10.11 -4.72
N LEU A 24 2.38 -9.91 -3.39
CA LEU A 24 3.65 -10.00 -2.66
C LEU A 24 4.17 -11.42 -2.51
N ALA A 25 3.28 -12.41 -2.46
CA ALA A 25 3.66 -13.82 -2.45
C ALA A 25 4.09 -14.32 -3.85
N HIS A 26 3.80 -13.57 -4.90
CA HIS A 26 4.27 -13.85 -6.24
C HIS A 26 5.72 -13.38 -6.39
N ASP A 27 6.60 -14.27 -6.85
CA ASP A 27 8.01 -14.00 -7.01
C ASP A 27 8.25 -13.15 -8.27
N SER A 28 7.95 -11.85 -8.16
CA SER A 28 8.09 -10.87 -9.25
C SER A 28 9.55 -10.72 -9.71
N ASN A 29 10.49 -11.19 -8.89
CA ASN A 29 11.92 -11.17 -9.17
C ASN A 29 12.31 -12.16 -10.29
N SER A 30 11.56 -13.26 -10.46
CA SER A 30 11.77 -14.20 -11.59
C SER A 30 11.49 -13.56 -12.95
N GLU A 31 10.78 -12.44 -13.01
CA GLU A 31 10.42 -11.72 -14.25
C GLU A 31 11.24 -10.43 -14.48
N GLY A 32 12.27 -10.19 -13.65
CA GLY A 32 13.09 -8.96 -13.73
C GLY A 32 12.35 -7.69 -13.23
N ILE A 33 11.29 -7.88 -12.43
CA ILE A 33 10.54 -6.81 -11.79
C ILE A 33 11.00 -6.70 -10.33
N ASP A 34 11.64 -5.58 -10.01
CA ASP A 34 11.99 -5.24 -8.62
C ASP A 34 10.80 -4.52 -7.99
N MET A 35 10.04 -5.25 -7.18
CA MET A 35 8.80 -4.76 -6.59
C MET A 35 9.00 -4.45 -5.11
N LYS A 36 8.77 -3.18 -4.73
CA LYS A 36 8.87 -2.71 -3.35
C LYS A 36 7.51 -2.29 -2.82
N PHE A 37 7.17 -2.74 -1.62
CA PHE A 37 5.90 -2.44 -1.00
C PHE A 37 6.04 -1.50 0.19
N ILE A 38 5.27 -0.42 0.20
CA ILE A 38 5.13 0.48 1.35
C ILE A 38 3.68 0.50 1.83
N PRO A 39 3.40 -0.02 3.04
CA PRO A 39 2.08 0.14 3.63
C PRO A 39 1.84 1.61 4.03
N THR A 40 0.70 2.14 3.62
CA THR A 40 0.26 3.52 3.91
C THR A 40 -0.86 3.57 4.94
N TYR A 41 -1.54 2.46 5.20
CA TYR A 41 -2.62 2.35 6.16
C TYR A 41 -2.44 1.16 7.09
N VAL A 42 -2.69 1.35 8.39
CA VAL A 42 -2.73 0.29 9.40
C VAL A 42 -3.95 0.48 10.30
N GLU A 43 -4.57 -0.63 10.71
CA GLU A 43 -5.74 -0.62 11.59
C GLU A 43 -5.30 -0.51 13.05
N THR A 44 -5.24 0.72 13.54
CA THR A 44 -4.85 1.06 14.91
C THR A 44 -5.60 2.33 15.37
N ASN A 45 -5.28 2.84 16.56
CA ASN A 45 -5.86 4.09 17.05
C ASN A 45 -5.56 5.30 16.14
N ASN A 46 -6.40 6.32 16.21
CA ASN A 46 -6.35 7.45 15.27
C ASN A 46 -4.98 8.17 15.25
N VAL A 47 -4.35 8.35 16.41
CA VAL A 47 -3.05 9.03 16.52
C VAL A 47 -1.95 8.20 15.85
N ARG A 48 -1.89 6.89 16.15
CA ARG A 48 -0.91 5.98 15.55
C ARG A 48 -1.12 5.84 14.04
N LYS A 49 -2.38 5.89 13.58
CA LYS A 49 -2.71 5.86 12.14
C LYS A 49 -2.14 7.08 11.41
N ILE A 50 -2.31 8.28 11.96
CA ILE A 50 -1.75 9.52 11.39
C ILE A 50 -0.21 9.46 11.39
N LEU A 51 0.40 9.05 12.50
CA LEU A 51 1.86 8.90 12.60
C LEU A 51 2.41 7.86 11.61
N PHE A 52 1.69 6.75 11.43
CA PHE A 52 2.05 5.72 10.47
C PHE A 52 2.01 6.26 9.03
N PHE A 53 0.94 6.96 8.66
CA PHE A 53 0.81 7.59 7.35
C PHE A 53 1.92 8.63 7.12
N ALA A 54 2.22 9.48 8.11
CA ALA A 54 3.31 10.46 8.00
C ALA A 54 4.68 9.79 7.83
N LYS A 55 4.93 8.66 8.51
CA LYS A 55 6.15 7.85 8.31
C LYS A 55 6.18 7.21 6.91
N ALA A 56 5.04 6.72 6.42
CA ALA A 56 4.91 6.15 5.08
C ALA A 56 5.23 7.21 4.01
N LEU A 57 4.72 8.43 4.13
CA LEU A 57 5.04 9.54 3.23
C LEU A 57 6.53 9.85 3.19
N ARG A 58 7.21 9.85 4.34
CA ARG A 58 8.68 10.03 4.38
C ARG A 58 9.41 8.89 3.66
N ARG A 59 8.97 7.64 3.83
CA ARG A 59 9.53 6.49 3.12
C ARG A 59 9.32 6.60 1.62
N ILE A 60 8.12 6.93 1.17
CA ILE A 60 7.79 7.15 -0.24
C ILE A 60 8.71 8.23 -0.84
N ASN A 61 8.82 9.39 -0.17
CA ASN A 61 9.71 10.47 -0.63
C ASN A 61 11.18 10.05 -0.67
N LYS A 62 11.63 9.20 0.26
CA LYS A 62 12.99 8.66 0.24
C LYS A 62 13.18 7.75 -0.98
N GLU A 63 12.28 6.79 -1.20
CA GLU A 63 12.35 5.85 -2.32
C GLU A 63 12.28 6.55 -3.68
N LEU A 64 11.42 7.55 -3.83
CA LEU A 64 11.35 8.36 -5.04
C LEU A 64 12.67 9.08 -5.36
N LYS A 65 13.45 9.44 -4.34
CA LYS A 65 14.74 10.13 -4.51
C LYS A 65 15.91 9.16 -4.71
N THR A 66 15.95 8.07 -3.94
CA THR A 66 17.09 7.15 -3.94
C THR A 66 16.95 6.05 -4.96
N ASP A 67 15.78 5.40 -5.01
CA ASP A 67 15.56 4.20 -5.79
C ASP A 67 14.96 4.51 -7.18
N LYS A 68 14.22 5.62 -7.28
CA LYS A 68 13.61 6.16 -8.51
C LYS A 68 12.80 5.08 -9.25
N PRO A 69 11.67 4.65 -8.69
CA PRO A 69 10.84 3.64 -9.33
C PRO A 69 10.31 4.12 -10.68
N ASP A 70 10.22 3.20 -11.65
CA ASP A 70 9.67 3.48 -12.98
C ASP A 70 8.14 3.67 -12.91
N VAL A 71 7.48 2.90 -12.03
CA VAL A 71 6.02 2.91 -11.86
C VAL A 71 5.65 2.91 -10.38
N VAL A 72 4.67 3.76 -10.02
CA VAL A 72 4.06 3.75 -8.68
C VAL A 72 2.64 3.21 -8.79
N HIS A 73 2.40 2.07 -8.14
CA HIS A 73 1.10 1.41 -8.11
C HIS A 73 0.41 1.66 -6.77
N MET A 74 -0.71 2.39 -6.74
CA MET A 74 -1.43 2.69 -5.49
C MET A 74 -2.73 1.87 -5.36
N HIS A 75 -2.75 0.92 -4.43
CA HIS A 75 -3.96 0.23 -3.99
C HIS A 75 -4.67 1.04 -2.93
N MET A 76 -5.65 1.83 -3.36
CA MET A 76 -6.50 2.66 -2.51
C MET A 76 -7.97 2.34 -2.76
N SER A 77 -8.79 2.35 -1.71
CA SER A 77 -10.24 2.23 -1.85
C SER A 77 -10.79 3.54 -2.44
N TYR A 78 -11.31 3.50 -3.67
CA TYR A 78 -11.89 4.67 -4.34
C TYR A 78 -13.43 4.65 -4.30
N LYS A 79 -14.04 5.79 -3.97
CA LYS A 79 -15.49 6.11 -3.96
C LYS A 79 -16.42 5.03 -3.35
N GLY A 80 -16.84 4.02 -4.10
CA GLY A 80 -17.95 3.11 -3.75
C GLY A 80 -17.69 2.16 -2.57
N SER A 81 -16.43 1.87 -2.24
CA SER A 81 -16.07 1.09 -1.06
C SER A 81 -16.03 1.92 0.23
N PHE A 82 -15.89 3.24 0.12
CA PHE A 82 -15.93 4.16 1.27
C PHE A 82 -17.38 4.41 1.70
N THR A 83 -18.29 4.71 0.76
CA THR A 83 -19.70 5.02 1.05
C THR A 83 -20.40 3.89 1.78
N ARG A 84 -20.17 2.63 1.37
CA ARG A 84 -20.75 1.44 2.03
C ARG A 84 -20.21 1.17 3.43
N LYS A 85 -18.98 1.62 3.72
CA LYS A 85 -18.30 1.39 5.00
C LYS A 85 -18.60 2.49 6.03
N VAL A 86 -19.00 3.67 5.56
CA VAL A 86 -19.35 4.83 6.41
C VAL A 86 -20.86 4.97 6.61
N PHE A 87 -21.67 4.52 5.65
CA PHE A 87 -23.12 4.48 5.74
C PHE A 87 -23.63 3.06 5.42
N PRO A 88 -23.60 2.14 6.40
CA PRO A 88 -24.37 0.91 6.27
C PRO A 88 -25.85 1.30 6.33
N THR A 89 -26.56 1.16 5.21
CA THR A 89 -28.04 1.18 5.16
C THR A 89 -28.62 0.02 5.93
#